data_AF-A0A9D5R7T4-F1
#
_entry.id   AF-A0A9D5R7T4-F1
#
_cell.length_a   1.000
_cell.length_b   1.000
_cell.length_c   1.000
_cell.angle_alpha   90.00
_cell.angle_beta   90.00
_cell.angle_gamma   90.00
#
_symmetry.space_group_name_H-M   'P 1'
#
loop_
_entity.id
_entity.type
_entity.pdbx_description
1 polymer ?
#
loop_
_entity_poly.entity_id
_entity_poly.type
_entity_poly.pdbx_seq_one_letter_code
_entity_poly.pdbx_strand_id
1 'polypeptide(L)'
;MVIEEKKLLKSHTDPDCCYVKQPRKKGLGYLCEMTVDASNGIITGVDCFGANRRESDIILKHLQKQQETLELDIKHLTLDSGYDVGAVYRGLELLDMFVHKIS
;
A
#
# COMPACT_ATOMS: atom_id res chain seq x y z
N MET A 1 -6.56 -32.68 -10.87
CA MET A 1 -6.58 -31.21 -10.86
C MET A 1 -5.20 -30.72 -11.28
N VAL A 2 -5.06 -30.25 -12.52
CA VAL A 2 -3.85 -29.53 -12.92
C VAL A 2 -4.05 -28.09 -12.45
N ILE A 3 -3.27 -27.67 -11.47
CA ILE A 3 -3.24 -26.26 -11.07
C ILE A 3 -2.42 -25.58 -12.16
N GLU A 4 -3.10 -24.88 -13.06
CA GLU A 4 -2.45 -24.12 -14.12
C GLU A 4 -1.68 -22.96 -13.46
N GLU A 5 -0.35 -23.08 -13.38
CA GLU A 5 0.50 -22.02 -12.85
C GLU A 5 0.34 -20.78 -13.71
N LYS A 6 -0.25 -19.73 -13.12
CA LYS A 6 -0.44 -18.45 -13.78
C LYS A 6 0.94 -17.90 -14.16
N LYS A 7 1.27 -17.94 -15.45
CA LYS A 7 2.53 -17.42 -16.01
C LYS A 7 2.67 -15.94 -15.65
N LEU A 8 3.42 -15.65 -14.59
CA LEU A 8 3.77 -14.29 -14.18
C LEU A 8 4.91 -13.83 -15.09
N LEU A 9 4.69 -12.73 -15.82
CA LEU A 9 5.78 -12.04 -16.49
C LEU A 9 6.72 -11.50 -15.41
N LYS A 10 7.88 -12.13 -15.28
CA LYS A 10 8.94 -11.71 -14.36
C LYS A 10 10.05 -11.06 -15.17
N SER A 11 10.67 -10.04 -14.59
CA SER A 11 11.89 -9.47 -15.17
C SER A 11 13.05 -10.43 -14.96
N HIS A 12 13.95 -10.49 -15.94
CA HIS A 12 15.20 -11.23 -15.83
C HIS A 12 16.30 -10.42 -15.13
N THR A 13 16.20 -9.08 -15.15
CA THR A 13 17.22 -8.18 -14.58
C THR A 13 16.85 -7.65 -13.19
N ASP A 14 15.55 -7.66 -12.86
CA ASP A 14 15.04 -7.19 -11.57
C ASP A 14 13.94 -8.14 -11.04
N PRO A 15 14.30 -9.20 -10.30
CA PRO A 15 13.35 -10.22 -9.84
C PRO A 15 12.25 -9.72 -8.89
N ASP A 16 12.44 -8.56 -8.26
CA ASP A 16 11.52 -8.01 -7.25
C ASP A 16 10.38 -7.21 -7.89
N CYS A 17 10.59 -6.69 -9.10
CA CYS A 17 9.55 -6.01 -9.84
C CYS A 17 8.49 -7.00 -10.32
N CYS A 18 7.24 -6.54 -10.45
CA CYS A 18 6.17 -7.38 -10.91
C CYS A 18 5.42 -6.73 -12.07
N TYR A 19 4.87 -7.58 -12.95
CA TYR A 19 4.10 -7.10 -14.09
C TYR A 19 2.70 -6.68 -13.67
N VAL A 20 2.36 -5.41 -13.91
CA VAL A 20 1.01 -4.87 -13.74
C VAL A 20 0.24 -5.03 -15.05
N LYS A 21 -1.03 -5.46 -14.95
CA LYS A 21 -1.94 -5.61 -16.09
C LYS A 21 -3.29 -4.96 -15.76
N GLN A 22 -3.34 -3.65 -15.85
CA GLN A 22 -4.57 -2.85 -15.72
C GLN A 22 -4.99 -2.30 -17.10
N PRO A 23 -6.24 -1.85 -17.28
CA PRO A 23 -6.70 -1.32 -18.57
C PRO A 23 -5.84 -0.17 -19.12
N ARG A 24 -5.35 0.72 -18.24
CA ARG A 24 -4.55 1.91 -18.59
C ARG A 24 -3.05 1.78 -18.33
N LYS A 25 -2.61 0.78 -17.56
CA LYS A 25 -1.20 0.58 -17.18
C LYS A 25 -0.79 -0.88 -17.41
N LYS A 26 0.24 -1.08 -18.22
CA LYS A 26 0.84 -2.39 -18.51
C LYS A 26 2.36 -2.27 -18.49
N GLY A 27 3.04 -3.15 -17.76
CA GLY A 27 4.49 -3.12 -17.66
C GLY A 27 5.00 -3.68 -16.35
N LEU A 28 6.31 -3.79 -16.23
CA LEU A 28 6.99 -4.12 -14.99
C LEU A 28 7.08 -2.88 -14.10
N GLY A 29 6.85 -3.04 -12.80
CA GLY A 29 7.01 -1.92 -11.88
C GLY A 29 6.78 -2.29 -10.42
N TYR A 30 6.74 -1.23 -9.63
CA TYR A 30 6.53 -1.23 -8.20
C TYR A 30 5.35 -0.32 -7.84
N LEU A 31 4.73 -0.63 -6.71
CA LEU A 31 3.82 0.24 -5.97
C LEU A 31 4.60 0.78 -4.78
N CYS A 32 4.52 2.09 -4.58
CA CYS A 32 5.19 2.79 -3.49
C CYS A 32 4.12 3.39 -2.59
N GLU A 33 4.21 3.12 -1.29
CA GLU A 33 3.42 3.78 -0.27
C GLU A 33 4.31 4.74 0.52
N MET A 34 3.78 5.92 0.82
CA MET A 34 4.47 6.95 1.58
C MET A 34 3.52 7.61 2.56
N THR A 35 4.00 7.83 3.77
CA THR A 35 3.33 8.61 4.79
C THR A 35 4.15 9.84 5.15
N VAL A 36 3.43 10.91 5.46
CA VAL A 36 4.01 12.20 5.84
C VAL A 36 3.26 12.71 7.06
N ASP A 37 3.99 13.23 8.03
CA ASP A 37 3.41 14.08 9.08
C ASP A 37 2.94 15.38 8.43
N ALA A 38 1.63 15.51 8.30
CA ALA A 38 0.99 16.66 7.66
C ALA A 38 1.29 18.00 8.36
N SER A 39 1.66 18.00 9.64
CA SER A 39 1.91 19.22 10.40
C SER A 39 3.29 19.80 10.07
N ASN A 40 4.30 18.94 9.92
CA ASN A 40 5.70 19.34 9.79
C ASN A 40 6.27 19.06 8.39
N GLY A 41 5.54 18.33 7.54
CA GLY A 41 6.01 17.95 6.20
C GLY A 41 7.12 16.91 6.22
N ILE A 42 7.24 16.12 7.30
CA ILE A 42 8.29 15.11 7.45
C ILE A 42 7.79 13.77 6.94
N ILE A 43 8.54 13.12 6.06
CA ILE A 43 8.25 11.75 5.63
C ILE A 43 8.48 10.81 6.81
N THR A 44 7.43 10.13 7.26
CA THR A 44 7.49 9.18 8.39
C THR A 44 7.69 7.74 7.90
N GLY A 45 7.34 7.43 6.66
CA GLY A 45 7.56 6.10 6.10
C GLY A 45 7.54 6.08 4.58
N VAL A 46 8.33 5.16 4.01
CA VAL A 46 8.29 4.80 2.59
C VAL A 46 8.48 3.29 2.46
N ASP A 47 7.59 2.61 1.75
CA ASP A 47 7.75 1.19 1.43
C ASP A 47 7.45 0.92 -0.06
N CYS A 48 8.25 0.06 -0.67
CA CYS A 48 8.12 -0.34 -2.07
C CYS A 48 7.75 -1.82 -2.19
N PHE A 49 6.79 -2.12 -3.06
CA PHE A 49 6.25 -3.46 -3.27
C PHE A 49 6.16 -3.76 -4.76
N GLY A 50 6.37 -5.01 -5.17
CA GLY A 50 6.11 -5.40 -6.57
C GLY A 50 4.66 -5.10 -6.97
N ALA A 51 4.45 -4.62 -8.20
CA ALA A 51 3.12 -4.21 -8.70
C ALA A 51 2.10 -5.33 -8.94
N ASN A 52 2.23 -6.47 -8.26
CA ASN A 52 1.25 -7.56 -8.23
C ASN A 52 0.44 -7.64 -6.93
N ARG A 53 0.71 -6.75 -5.97
CA ARG A 53 0.01 -6.68 -4.68
C ARG A 53 -1.24 -5.81 -4.77
N ARG A 54 -2.22 -6.07 -3.90
CA ARG A 54 -3.43 -5.23 -3.78
C ARG A 54 -3.08 -3.99 -2.95
N GLU A 55 -3.32 -2.81 -3.49
CA GLU A 55 -3.01 -1.52 -2.84
C GLU A 55 -3.60 -1.42 -1.42
N SER A 56 -4.80 -1.96 -1.18
CA SER A 56 -5.43 -2.03 0.15
C SER A 56 -4.58 -2.77 1.19
N ASP A 57 -3.93 -3.85 0.81
CA ASP A 57 -3.13 -4.66 1.73
C ASP A 57 -1.78 -3.97 2.00
N ILE A 58 -1.27 -3.25 1.00
CA ILE A 58 0.00 -2.56 1.06
C ILE A 58 -0.06 -1.40 2.06
N ILE A 59 -1.08 -0.53 1.94
CA ILE A 59 -1.23 0.62 2.85
C ILE A 59 -1.42 0.19 4.31
N LEU A 60 -2.23 -0.84 4.58
CA LEU A 60 -2.44 -1.34 5.93
C LEU A 60 -1.17 -1.91 6.54
N LYS A 61 -0.40 -2.67 5.74
CA LYS A 61 0.89 -3.22 6.18
C LYS A 61 1.91 -2.11 6.42
N HIS A 62 1.92 -1.08 5.58
CA HIS A 62 2.79 0.09 5.72
C HIS A 62 2.51 0.86 7.03
N LEU A 63 1.23 1.09 7.34
CA LEU A 63 0.81 1.77 8.57
C LEU A 63 1.10 0.95 9.83
N GLN A 64 0.80 -0.36 9.80
CA GLN A 64 1.10 -1.26 10.90
C GLN A 64 2.60 -1.27 11.20
N LYS A 65 3.44 -1.40 10.16
CA LYS A 65 4.89 -1.36 10.31
C LYS A 65 5.34 -0.05 10.95
N GLN A 66 4.78 1.10 10.57
CA GLN A 66 5.15 2.36 11.19
C GLN A 66 4.81 2.43 12.68
N GLN A 67 3.63 1.97 13.09
CA GLN A 67 3.28 1.88 14.51
C GLN A 67 4.29 1.01 15.28
N GLU A 68 4.67 -0.14 14.72
CA GLU A 68 5.62 -1.07 15.33
C GLU A 68 7.06 -0.53 15.35
N THR A 69 7.50 0.20 14.33
CA THR A 69 8.91 0.62 14.20
C THR A 69 9.21 1.99 14.80
N LEU A 70 8.24 2.91 14.77
CA LEU A 70 8.44 4.30 15.19
C LEU A 70 7.79 4.63 16.53
N GLU A 71 7.05 3.68 17.11
CA GLU A 71 6.28 3.86 18.35
C GLU A 71 5.35 5.09 18.29
N LEU A 72 4.89 5.45 17.08
CA LEU A 72 3.98 6.57 16.85
C LEU A 72 2.53 6.12 17.08
N ASP A 73 1.81 6.84 17.93
CA ASP A 73 0.37 6.67 18.10
C ASP A 73 -0.39 7.40 16.98
N ILE A 74 -0.42 6.79 15.80
CA ILE A 74 -1.09 7.36 14.63
C ILE A 74 -2.60 7.16 14.77
N LYS A 75 -3.31 8.11 15.40
CA LYS A 75 -4.77 8.07 15.57
C LYS A 75 -5.56 8.58 14.37
N HIS A 76 -5.00 9.55 13.65
CA HIS A 76 -5.72 10.29 12.62
C HIS A 76 -4.94 10.28 11.30
N LEU A 77 -5.66 10.00 10.22
CA LEU A 77 -5.09 9.78 8.89
C LEU A 77 -5.84 10.62 7.86
N THR A 78 -5.14 11.03 6.82
CA THR A 78 -5.75 11.46 5.57
C THR A 78 -5.27 10.53 4.47
N LEU A 79 -6.17 10.08 3.60
CA LEU A 79 -5.86 9.12 2.54
C LEU A 79 -6.30 9.69 1.18
N ASP A 80 -5.61 9.26 0.13
CA ASP A 80 -6.07 9.50 -1.24
C ASP A 80 -7.44 8.84 -1.46
N SER A 81 -8.27 9.46 -2.31
CA SER A 81 -9.55 8.92 -2.78
C SER A 81 -9.48 7.47 -3.31
N GLY A 82 -8.33 7.03 -3.82
CA GLY A 82 -8.10 5.65 -4.25
C GLY A 82 -8.20 4.61 -3.13
N TYR A 83 -8.06 5.02 -1.87
CA TYR A 83 -8.20 4.16 -0.70
C TYR A 83 -9.59 4.21 -0.06
N ASP A 84 -10.57 4.90 -0.66
CA ASP A 84 -11.97 4.93 -0.22
C ASP A 84 -12.68 3.59 -0.54
N VAL A 85 -12.19 2.51 0.09
CA VAL A 85 -12.67 1.14 -0.09
C VAL A 85 -12.87 0.45 1.25
N GLY A 86 -13.94 -0.36 1.37
CA GLY A 86 -14.34 -0.98 2.64
C GLY A 86 -13.24 -1.82 3.32
N ALA A 87 -12.36 -2.45 2.54
CA ALA A 87 -11.25 -3.23 3.07
C ALA A 87 -10.24 -2.36 3.85
N VAL A 88 -9.97 -1.14 3.37
CA VAL A 88 -9.06 -0.20 4.05
C VAL A 88 -9.71 0.30 5.34
N TYR A 89 -10.98 0.75 5.31
CA TYR A 89 -11.68 1.18 6.52
C TYR A 89 -11.69 0.12 7.61
N ARG A 90 -11.99 -1.14 7.25
CA ARG A 90 -11.97 -2.25 8.21
C ARG A 90 -10.57 -2.50 8.76
N GLY A 91 -9.54 -2.41 7.93
CA GLY A 91 -8.16 -2.59 8.37
C GLY A 91 -7.71 -1.49 9.34
N LEU A 92 -8.08 -0.23 9.07
CA LEU A 92 -7.75 0.89 9.95
C LEU A 92 -8.46 0.81 11.30
N GLU A 93 -9.72 0.37 11.31
CA GLU A 93 -10.46 0.12 12.55
C GLU A 93 -9.76 -0.94 13.41
N LEU A 94 -9.22 -2.00 12.80
CA LEU A 94 -8.45 -3.03 13.51
C LEU A 94 -7.10 -2.54 14.03
N LEU A 95 -6.54 -1.47 13.44
CA LEU A 95 -5.30 -0.81 13.85
C LEU A 95 -5.56 0.37 14.82
N ASP A 96 -6.81 0.57 15.25
CA ASP A 96 -7.24 1.69 16.11
C ASP A 96 -6.93 3.07 15.52
N MET A 97 -7.17 3.24 14.21
CA MET A 97 -6.92 4.47 13.46
C MET A 97 -8.18 4.97 12.76
N PHE A 98 -8.31 6.31 12.63
CA PHE A 98 -9.46 6.96 12.03
C PHE A 98 -9.07 7.83 10.82
N VAL A 99 -9.86 7.77 9.75
CA VAL A 99 -9.66 8.60 8.55
C VAL A 99 -10.49 9.88 8.66
N HIS A 100 -9.84 11.02 8.50
CA HIS A 100 -10.53 12.29 8.26
C HIS A 100 -10.92 12.38 6.78
N LYS A 101 -12.22 12.51 6.52
CA LYS A 101 -12.69 12.90 5.19
C LYS A 101 -12.34 14.36 4.98
N ILE A 102 -11.46 14.63 4.01
CA ILE A 102 -11.25 15.98 3.52
C ILE A 102 -12.44 16.27 2.59
N SER A 103 -13.36 17.12 3.06
CA SER A 103 -14.51 17.62 2.30
C SER A 103 -14.12 18.69 1.31
#